data_AF-A0A8H7DMZ7-F1
#
_entry.id   AF-A0A8H7DMZ7-F1
#
_cell.length_a   1.000
_cell.length_b   1.000
_cell.length_c   1.000
_cell.angle_alpha   90.00
_cell.angle_beta   90.00
_cell.angle_gamma   90.00
#
_symmetry.space_group_name_H-M   'P 1'
#
loop_
_entity.id
_entity.type
_entity.pdbx_description
1 polymer ?
#
loop_
_entity_poly.entity_id
_entity_poly.type
_entity_poly.pdbx_seq_one_letter_code
_entity_poly.pdbx_strand_id
1 'polypeptide(L)'
;MGGTSTRNFRMFRELCGDTTLRNVVIVTNMWGEVSVDIGEAREEELKNRDIFFKPVLGKGAQMKRHDNTFDSACALMRCIAFKAPLALRIQRELVDEEKDITETAAGAELGRELHEQAMRYKAEQRQLQDEMKKALRQKDEQAREELEQATAQLNRDMMRVQNESQRLASSYAEEKDRLERRMQDLEATSRLEIERQAAEHKRRVDEVNDKLRRTQEADSVERMQLNATVERLQQQYAEATRRQSRPGIFSSIGGLLDSILPF
;
A
#
# COMPACT_ATOMS: atom_id res chain seq x y z
N MET A 1 15.00 -24.43 -4.51
CA MET A 1 15.61 -23.09 -4.37
C MET A 1 17.12 -23.22 -4.51
N GLY A 2 17.75 -22.41 -5.36
CA GLY A 2 19.21 -22.38 -5.55
C GLY A 2 19.92 -21.43 -4.57
N GLY A 3 21.26 -21.39 -4.61
CA GLY A 3 22.07 -20.58 -3.67
C GLY A 3 21.68 -19.10 -3.61
N THR A 4 21.49 -18.45 -4.76
CA THR A 4 21.08 -17.05 -4.85
C THR A 4 19.67 -16.83 -4.28
N SER A 5 18.72 -17.71 -4.57
CA SER A 5 17.35 -17.61 -4.05
C SER A 5 17.31 -17.75 -2.53
N THR A 6 18.14 -18.64 -1.97
CA THR A 6 18.25 -18.84 -0.52
C THR A 6 18.89 -17.62 0.15
N ARG A 7 19.92 -17.01 -0.45
CA ARG A 7 20.53 -15.76 0.04
C ARG A 7 19.52 -14.61 0.04
N ASN A 8 18.80 -14.42 -1.07
CA ASN A 8 17.76 -13.40 -1.17
C ASN A 8 16.64 -13.62 -0.15
N PHE A 9 16.23 -14.87 0.07
CA PHE A 9 15.21 -15.18 1.06
C PHE A 9 15.67 -14.90 2.49
N ARG A 10 16.95 -15.17 2.81
CA ARG A 10 17.51 -14.83 4.11
C ARG A 10 17.57 -13.32 4.31
N MET A 11 17.99 -12.56 3.30
CA MET A 11 17.96 -11.10 3.33
C MET A 11 16.54 -10.57 3.52
N PHE A 12 15.55 -11.13 2.84
CA PHE A 12 14.13 -10.80 3.04
C PHE A 12 13.70 -10.97 4.50
N ARG A 13 14.16 -12.03 5.18
CA ARG A 13 13.87 -12.24 6.61
C ARG A 13 14.48 -11.15 7.48
N GLU A 14 15.70 -10.72 7.19
CA GLU A 14 16.35 -9.62 7.92
C GLU A 14 15.67 -8.27 7.66
N LEU A 15 15.20 -8.02 6.42
CA LEU A 15 14.43 -6.83 6.08
C LEU A 15 13.13 -6.75 6.90
N CYS A 16 12.38 -7.85 6.93
CA CYS A 16 11.11 -7.92 7.64
C CYS A 16 11.30 -7.90 9.16
N GLY A 17 12.20 -8.72 9.68
CA GLY A 17 12.29 -9.06 11.09
C GLY A 17 11.17 -10.02 11.55
N ASP A 18 11.46 -10.80 12.60
CA ASP A 18 10.59 -11.88 13.06
C ASP A 18 9.14 -11.44 13.38
N THR A 19 8.95 -10.24 13.91
CA THR A 19 7.63 -9.76 14.35
C THR A 19 6.68 -9.49 13.18
N THR A 20 7.20 -9.09 12.01
CA THR A 20 6.38 -8.73 10.85
C THR A 20 6.10 -9.92 9.93
N LEU A 21 6.80 -11.05 10.11
CA LEU A 21 6.60 -12.27 9.31
C LEU A 21 5.17 -12.80 9.35
N ARG A 22 4.41 -12.54 10.42
CA ARG A 22 2.97 -12.83 10.48
C ARG A 22 2.14 -12.14 9.39
N ASN A 23 2.65 -11.06 8.79
CA ASN A 23 2.01 -10.35 7.69
C ASN A 23 2.44 -10.86 6.30
N VAL A 24 3.41 -11.77 6.23
CA VAL A 24 3.95 -12.30 4.98
C VAL A 24 3.09 -13.46 4.46
N VAL A 25 2.88 -13.48 3.15
CA VAL A 25 2.30 -14.61 2.43
C VAL A 25 3.28 -15.02 1.32
N ILE A 26 3.77 -16.26 1.41
CA ILE A 26 4.56 -16.90 0.35
C ILE A 26 3.59 -17.54 -0.62
N VAL A 27 3.70 -17.16 -1.89
CA VAL A 27 2.83 -17.66 -2.94
C VAL A 27 3.63 -18.58 -3.86
N THR A 28 3.17 -19.81 -4.02
CA THR A 28 3.68 -20.73 -5.05
C THR A 28 2.77 -20.67 -6.27
N ASN A 29 3.34 -20.48 -7.45
CA ASN A 29 2.63 -20.39 -8.73
C ASN A 29 3.11 -21.49 -9.70
N MET A 30 2.73 -21.40 -10.98
CA MET A 30 3.15 -22.32 -12.06
C MET A 30 2.76 -23.79 -11.81
N TRP A 31 1.67 -24.02 -11.07
CA TRP A 31 1.17 -25.36 -10.76
C TRP A 31 0.68 -26.16 -11.98
N GLY A 32 0.46 -25.49 -13.12
CA GLY A 32 0.11 -26.13 -14.39
C GLY A 32 1.32 -26.60 -15.23
N GLU A 33 2.55 -26.27 -14.83
CA GLU A 33 3.77 -26.64 -15.58
C GLU A 33 4.36 -28.00 -15.16
N VAL A 34 3.88 -28.55 -14.05
CA VAL A 34 4.36 -29.82 -13.49
C VAL A 34 3.17 -30.70 -13.11
N SER A 35 3.40 -32.01 -12.98
CA SER A 35 2.39 -32.89 -12.39
C SER A 35 2.13 -32.51 -10.93
N VAL A 36 0.91 -32.77 -10.48
CA VAL A 36 0.46 -32.47 -9.11
C VAL A 36 1.43 -33.10 -8.10
N ASP A 37 1.72 -34.39 -8.22
CA ASP A 37 2.61 -35.11 -7.28
C ASP A 37 4.00 -34.47 -7.14
N ILE A 38 4.60 -34.01 -8.26
CA ILE A 38 5.90 -33.33 -8.24
C ILE A 38 5.77 -31.96 -7.57
N GLY A 39 4.70 -31.21 -7.89
CA GLY A 39 4.42 -29.91 -7.28
C GLY A 39 4.25 -30.03 -5.76
N GLU A 40 3.52 -31.03 -5.30
CA GLU A 40 3.27 -31.26 -3.88
C GLU A 40 4.54 -31.67 -3.12
N ALA A 41 5.33 -32.59 -3.69
CA ALA A 41 6.61 -32.97 -3.11
C ALA A 41 7.58 -31.77 -2.99
N ARG A 42 7.63 -30.90 -4.00
CA ARG A 42 8.43 -29.66 -3.95
C ARG A 42 7.92 -28.67 -2.92
N GLU A 43 6.59 -28.52 -2.84
CA GLU A 43 5.97 -27.64 -1.84
C GLU A 43 6.27 -28.14 -0.41
N GLU A 44 6.21 -29.44 -0.18
CA GLU A 44 6.56 -30.05 1.10
C GLU A 44 8.04 -29.83 1.44
N GLU A 45 8.94 -29.99 0.48
CA GLU A 45 10.37 -29.67 0.66
C GLU A 45 10.57 -28.21 1.08
N LEU A 46 9.89 -27.27 0.40
CA LEU A 46 9.95 -25.84 0.70
C LEU A 46 9.42 -25.51 2.10
N LYS A 47 8.36 -26.18 2.55
CA LYS A 47 7.75 -26.01 3.87
C LYS A 47 8.62 -26.53 5.01
N ASN A 48 9.34 -27.63 4.78
CA ASN A 48 9.95 -28.41 5.86
C ASN A 48 11.45 -28.21 6.05
N ARG A 49 12.15 -27.55 5.11
CA ARG A 49 13.59 -27.30 5.24
C ARG A 49 13.90 -25.96 5.91
N ASP A 50 14.83 -25.97 6.87
CA ASP A 50 15.28 -24.77 7.60
C ASP A 50 16.01 -23.75 6.72
N ILE A 51 16.58 -24.20 5.61
CA ILE A 51 17.16 -23.32 4.58
C ILE A 51 16.09 -22.63 3.71
N PHE A 52 14.84 -23.10 3.75
CA PHE A 52 13.72 -22.58 2.96
C PHE A 52 12.69 -21.90 3.86
N PHE A 53 11.41 -22.25 3.76
CA PHE A 53 10.33 -21.47 4.36
C PHE A 53 9.97 -21.88 5.78
N LYS A 54 10.44 -23.05 6.25
CA LYS A 54 10.16 -23.52 7.63
C LYS A 54 10.34 -22.45 8.71
N PRO A 55 11.45 -21.67 8.74
CA PRO A 55 11.65 -20.69 9.80
C PRO A 55 10.62 -19.56 9.80
N VAL A 56 10.17 -19.12 8.63
CA VAL A 56 9.18 -18.01 8.55
C VAL A 56 7.77 -18.50 8.77
N LEU A 57 7.45 -19.72 8.34
CA LEU A 57 6.17 -20.36 8.61
C LEU A 57 5.98 -20.55 10.12
N GLY A 58 7.04 -20.96 10.83
CA GLY A 58 7.05 -21.03 12.29
C GLY A 58 6.84 -19.68 13.00
N LYS A 59 7.00 -18.55 12.30
CA LYS A 59 6.80 -17.18 12.81
C LYS A 59 5.47 -16.57 12.34
N GLY A 60 4.58 -17.38 11.77
CA GLY A 60 3.23 -16.98 11.38
C GLY A 60 3.07 -16.51 9.93
N ALA A 61 4.12 -16.59 9.11
CA ALA A 61 3.97 -16.42 7.66
C ALA A 61 3.06 -17.52 7.11
N GLN A 62 2.31 -17.20 6.06
CA GLN A 62 1.43 -18.16 5.41
C GLN A 62 2.02 -18.60 4.07
N MET A 63 1.76 -19.84 3.67
CA MET A 63 2.07 -20.32 2.33
C MET A 63 0.77 -20.66 1.60
N LYS A 64 0.62 -20.18 0.37
CA LYS A 64 -0.60 -20.33 -0.44
C LYS A 64 -0.25 -20.65 -1.89
N ARG A 65 -1.09 -21.43 -2.57
CA ARG A 65 -0.98 -21.72 -4.00
C ARG A 65 -1.73 -20.66 -4.81
N HIS A 66 -1.16 -20.25 -5.94
CA HIS A 66 -1.81 -19.46 -6.98
C HIS A 66 -1.90 -20.30 -8.25
N ASP A 67 -3.11 -20.58 -8.68
CA ASP A 67 -3.43 -21.40 -9.86
C ASP A 67 -3.67 -20.56 -11.12
N ASN A 68 -3.18 -19.31 -11.14
CA ASN A 68 -3.34 -18.37 -12.24
C ASN A 68 -4.81 -18.01 -12.56
N THR A 69 -5.71 -18.13 -11.57
CA THR A 69 -7.11 -17.71 -11.68
C THR A 69 -7.39 -16.41 -10.92
N PHE A 70 -8.46 -15.72 -11.33
CA PHE A 70 -8.94 -14.52 -10.63
C PHE A 70 -9.32 -14.83 -9.17
N ASP A 71 -9.98 -15.97 -8.92
CA ASP A 71 -10.46 -16.33 -7.59
C ASP A 71 -9.32 -16.57 -6.61
N SER A 72 -8.26 -17.28 -7.02
CA SER A 72 -7.10 -17.49 -6.16
C SER A 72 -6.32 -16.19 -5.92
N ALA A 73 -6.21 -15.30 -6.91
CA ALA A 73 -5.63 -13.96 -6.71
C ALA A 73 -6.45 -13.14 -5.69
N CYS A 74 -7.78 -13.12 -5.80
CA CYS A 74 -8.64 -12.45 -4.83
C CYS A 74 -8.50 -13.04 -3.42
N ALA A 75 -8.42 -14.36 -3.30
CA ALA A 75 -8.22 -15.02 -2.01
C ALA A 75 -6.88 -14.63 -1.37
N LEU A 76 -5.80 -14.54 -2.16
CA LEU A 76 -4.48 -14.08 -1.71
C LEU A 76 -4.53 -12.64 -1.21
N MET A 77 -5.18 -11.75 -1.97
CA MET A 77 -5.32 -10.34 -1.56
C MET A 77 -6.08 -10.20 -0.24
N ARG A 78 -7.16 -10.95 -0.05
CA ARG A 78 -7.91 -10.95 1.22
C ARG A 78 -7.05 -11.42 2.40
N CYS A 79 -6.07 -12.30 2.19
CA CYS A 79 -5.16 -12.72 3.26
C CYS A 79 -4.30 -11.58 3.80
N ILE A 80 -4.03 -10.54 2.99
CA ILE A 80 -3.13 -9.43 3.36
C ILE A 80 -3.92 -8.16 3.71
N ALA A 81 -5.01 -7.89 2.99
CA ALA A 81 -5.74 -6.62 3.05
C ALA A 81 -6.26 -6.23 4.46
N PHE A 82 -6.53 -7.21 5.32
CA PHE A 82 -7.06 -6.99 6.67
C PHE A 82 -6.01 -7.08 7.77
N LYS A 83 -4.72 -7.25 7.43
CA LYS A 83 -3.65 -7.32 8.42
C LYS A 83 -3.26 -5.91 8.87
N ALA A 84 -3.09 -5.75 10.18
CA ALA A 84 -2.57 -4.50 10.73
C ALA A 84 -1.14 -4.26 10.22
N PRO A 85 -0.84 -3.08 9.64
CA PRO A 85 0.50 -2.76 9.16
C PRO A 85 1.50 -2.70 10.32
N LEU A 86 2.72 -3.14 10.07
CA LEU A 86 3.80 -3.14 11.05
C LEU A 86 5.06 -2.60 10.37
N ALA A 87 5.77 -1.71 11.07
CA ALA A 87 7.07 -1.25 10.63
C ALA A 87 8.05 -2.44 10.55
N LEU A 88 8.64 -2.61 9.37
CA LEU A 88 9.67 -3.62 9.09
C LEU A 88 10.93 -3.32 9.91
N ARG A 89 11.73 -4.35 10.18
CA ARG A 89 12.99 -4.18 10.93
C ARG A 89 13.91 -3.14 10.29
N ILE A 90 14.10 -3.20 8.97
CA ILE A 90 14.95 -2.22 8.29
C ILE A 90 14.45 -0.78 8.45
N GLN A 91 13.14 -0.56 8.51
CA GLN A 91 12.58 0.78 8.69
C GLN A 91 12.92 1.32 10.08
N ARG A 92 12.85 0.47 11.11
CA ARG A 92 13.25 0.83 12.48
C ARG A 92 14.75 1.08 12.56
N GLU A 93 15.55 0.20 11.97
CA GLU A 93 17.01 0.34 11.96
C GLU A 93 17.47 1.63 11.27
N LEU A 94 16.84 2.02 10.16
CA LEU A 94 17.20 3.23 9.42
C LEU A 94 16.64 4.52 10.04
N VAL A 95 15.42 4.49 10.57
CA VAL A 95 14.70 5.72 11.00
C VAL A 95 14.75 5.90 12.52
N ASP A 96 14.45 4.85 13.28
CA ASP A 96 14.37 4.93 14.74
C ASP A 96 15.76 4.79 15.39
N GLU A 97 16.62 3.97 14.80
CA GLU A 97 17.99 3.71 15.28
C GLU A 97 19.06 4.48 14.49
N GLU A 98 18.67 5.24 13.46
CA GLU A 98 19.55 6.07 12.62
C GLU A 98 20.79 5.33 12.06
N LYS A 99 20.71 4.02 11.81
CA LYS A 99 21.81 3.23 11.26
C LYS A 99 22.02 3.53 9.79
N ASP A 100 23.27 3.40 9.34
CA ASP A 100 23.55 3.33 7.91
C ASP A 100 22.97 2.03 7.30
N ILE A 101 22.59 2.06 6.02
CA ILE A 101 22.02 0.90 5.32
C ILE A 101 22.94 -0.32 5.39
N THR A 102 24.26 -0.11 5.37
CA THR A 102 25.26 -1.18 5.45
C THR A 102 25.36 -1.81 6.85
N GLU A 103 24.93 -1.09 7.89
CA GLU A 103 24.92 -1.53 9.29
C GLU A 103 23.61 -2.22 9.68
N THR A 104 22.56 -2.11 8.86
CA THR A 104 21.30 -2.84 9.04
C THR A 104 21.51 -4.34 8.96
N ALA A 105 20.63 -5.13 9.56
CA ALA A 105 20.75 -6.59 9.52
C ALA A 105 20.67 -7.14 8.09
N ALA A 106 19.84 -6.52 7.24
CA ALA A 106 19.74 -6.87 5.83
C ALA A 106 20.99 -6.44 5.05
N GLY A 107 21.56 -5.28 5.36
CA GLY A 107 22.82 -4.80 4.80
C GLY A 107 23.99 -5.73 5.14
N ALA A 108 24.08 -6.15 6.40
CA ALA A 108 25.05 -7.13 6.86
C ALA A 108 24.87 -8.50 6.17
N GLU A 109 23.63 -8.91 5.86
CA GLU A 109 23.38 -10.14 5.11
C GLU A 109 23.79 -10.02 3.64
N LEU A 110 23.53 -8.86 3.02
CA LEU A 110 23.95 -8.56 1.65
C LEU A 110 25.47 -8.51 1.55
N GLY A 111 26.13 -7.87 2.51
CA GLY A 111 27.57 -7.79 2.65
C GLY A 111 28.21 -8.98 3.36
N ARG A 112 27.49 -10.06 3.68
CA ARG A 112 27.98 -11.13 4.56
C ARG A 112 29.33 -11.69 4.12
N GLU A 113 29.51 -11.96 2.82
CA GLU A 113 30.79 -12.44 2.27
C GLU A 113 31.90 -11.41 2.43
N LEU A 114 31.64 -10.13 2.11
CA LEU A 114 32.59 -9.03 2.29
C LEU A 114 32.91 -8.80 3.77
N HIS A 115 31.91 -8.93 4.65
CA HIS A 115 32.03 -8.76 6.10
C HIS A 115 32.80 -9.92 6.73
N GLU A 116 32.49 -11.16 6.37
CA GLU A 116 33.24 -12.35 6.79
C GLU A 116 34.70 -12.25 6.31
N GLN A 117 34.93 -11.83 5.07
CA GLN A 117 36.27 -11.61 4.53
C GLN A 117 37.02 -10.50 5.26
N ALA A 118 36.36 -9.37 5.55
CA ALA A 118 36.94 -8.29 6.35
C ALA A 118 37.30 -8.74 7.78
N MET A 119 36.45 -9.55 8.41
CA MET A 119 36.70 -10.10 9.75
C MET A 119 37.85 -11.11 9.74
N ARG A 120 37.98 -11.94 8.70
CA ARG A 120 39.14 -12.83 8.51
C ARG A 120 40.42 -12.03 8.36
N TYR A 121 40.45 -11.02 7.50
CA TYR A 121 41.62 -10.16 7.33
C TYR A 121 42.01 -9.44 8.63
N LYS A 122 41.03 -8.97 9.42
CA LYS A 122 41.30 -8.35 10.73
C LYS A 122 41.90 -9.35 11.74
N ALA A 123 41.48 -10.61 11.69
CA ALA A 123 42.04 -11.66 12.53
C ALA A 123 43.47 -12.04 12.11
N GLU A 124 43.70 -12.20 10.80
CA GLU A 124 45.03 -12.44 10.21
C GLU A 124 46.00 -11.31 10.54
N GLN A 125 45.55 -10.05 10.49
CA GLN A 125 46.36 -8.89 10.86
C GLN A 125 46.85 -8.97 12.31
N ARG A 126 45.98 -9.38 13.23
CA ARG A 126 46.37 -9.54 14.64
C ARG A 126 47.39 -10.66 14.82
N GLN A 127 47.22 -11.78 14.13
CA GLN A 127 48.19 -12.88 14.16
C GLN A 127 49.56 -12.46 13.61
N LEU A 128 49.58 -11.81 12.44
CA LEU A 128 50.81 -11.29 11.84
C LEU A 128 51.50 -10.25 12.73
N GLN A 129 50.75 -9.37 13.40
CA GLN A 129 51.33 -8.41 14.35
C GLN A 129 51.98 -9.09 15.56
N ASP A 130 51.39 -10.17 16.05
CA ASP A 130 51.94 -10.94 17.17
C ASP A 130 53.15 -11.78 16.75
N GLU A 131 53.16 -12.33 15.53
CA GLU A 131 54.31 -13.02 14.94
C GLU A 131 55.47 -12.06 14.69
N MET A 132 55.19 -10.85 14.19
CA MET A 132 56.20 -9.81 13.97
C MET A 132 56.86 -9.39 15.28
N LYS A 133 56.09 -9.24 16.37
CA LYS A 133 56.64 -9.01 17.71
C LYS A 133 57.52 -10.15 18.21
N LYS A 134 57.20 -11.41 17.87
CA LYS A 134 58.02 -12.57 18.23
C LYS A 134 59.32 -12.62 17.42
N ALA A 135 59.27 -12.37 16.11
CA ALA A 135 60.45 -12.30 15.24
C ALA A 135 61.40 -11.17 15.70
N LEU A 136 60.87 -10.00 16.05
CA LEU A 136 61.64 -8.89 16.66
C LEU A 136 62.37 -9.29 17.94
N ARG A 137 61.76 -10.13 18.78
CA ARG A 137 62.41 -10.66 20.00
C ARG A 137 63.49 -11.69 19.68
N GLN A 138 63.35 -12.43 18.58
CA GLN A 138 64.27 -13.48 18.16
C GLN A 138 65.39 -12.98 17.24
N LYS A 139 65.37 -11.71 16.82
CA LYS A 139 66.31 -11.10 15.87
C LYS A 139 66.40 -11.86 14.54
N ASP A 140 65.27 -12.41 14.09
CA ASP A 140 65.18 -13.07 12.78
C ASP A 140 64.80 -12.03 11.72
N GLU A 141 65.78 -11.59 10.95
CA GLU A 141 65.59 -10.55 9.92
C GLU A 141 64.87 -11.10 8.67
N GLN A 142 65.05 -12.39 8.33
CA GLN A 142 64.33 -13.01 7.21
C GLN A 142 62.85 -13.16 7.52
N ALA A 143 62.50 -13.65 8.72
CA ALA A 143 61.11 -13.74 9.15
C ALA A 143 60.44 -12.35 9.21
N ARG A 144 61.21 -11.30 9.55
CA ARG A 144 60.71 -9.93 9.57
C ARG A 144 60.35 -9.42 8.17
N GLU A 145 61.23 -9.59 7.19
CA GLU A 145 60.97 -9.16 5.81
C GLU A 145 59.75 -9.87 5.21
N GLU A 146 59.59 -11.18 5.45
CA GLU A 146 58.43 -11.94 4.98
C GLU A 146 57.11 -11.46 5.64
N LEU A 147 57.13 -11.19 6.95
CA LEU A 147 55.97 -10.67 7.68
C LEU A 147 55.59 -9.24 7.26
N GLU A 148 56.58 -8.41 6.93
CA GLU A 148 56.37 -7.05 6.44
C GLU A 148 55.73 -7.06 5.03
N GLN A 149 56.16 -7.98 4.16
CA GLN A 149 55.53 -8.19 2.86
C GLN A 149 54.09 -8.72 3.00
N ALA A 150 53.86 -9.68 3.89
CA ALA A 150 52.53 -10.26 4.15
C ALA A 150 51.56 -9.21 4.71
N THR A 151 51.99 -8.38 5.66
CA THR A 151 51.18 -7.28 6.20
C THR A 151 50.89 -6.18 5.16
N ALA A 152 51.87 -5.86 4.30
CA ALA A 152 51.67 -4.92 3.19
C ALA A 152 50.68 -5.45 2.13
N GLN A 153 50.69 -6.75 1.86
CA GLN A 153 49.71 -7.39 0.96
C GLN A 153 48.31 -7.38 1.59
N LEU A 154 48.20 -7.78 2.85
CA LEU A 154 46.92 -7.81 3.58
C LEU A 154 46.27 -6.42 3.68
N ASN A 155 47.06 -5.38 3.95
CA ASN A 155 46.56 -4.00 3.98
C ASN A 155 46.02 -3.55 2.62
N ARG A 156 46.65 -3.97 1.51
CA ARG A 156 46.16 -3.68 0.16
C ARG A 156 44.82 -4.35 -0.12
N ASP A 157 44.68 -5.61 0.28
CA ASP A 157 43.43 -6.36 0.10
C ASP A 157 42.29 -5.79 0.96
N MET A 158 42.59 -5.34 2.19
CA MET A 158 41.63 -4.60 3.03
C MET A 158 41.19 -3.28 2.38
N MET A 159 42.12 -2.48 1.85
CA MET A 159 41.76 -1.22 1.16
C MET A 159 40.87 -1.48 -0.06
N ARG A 160 41.09 -2.57 -0.80
CA ARG A 160 40.23 -2.96 -1.93
C ARG A 160 38.80 -3.24 -1.46
N VAL A 161 38.63 -4.08 -0.44
CA VAL A 161 37.31 -4.44 0.11
C VAL A 161 36.60 -3.20 0.66
N GLN A 162 37.32 -2.31 1.35
CA GLN A 162 36.76 -1.07 1.88
C GLN A 162 36.29 -0.11 0.77
N ASN A 163 37.09 0.03 -0.29
CA ASN A 163 36.73 0.84 -1.46
C ASN A 163 35.52 0.27 -2.20
N GLU A 164 35.42 -1.05 -2.33
CA GLU A 164 34.24 -1.70 -2.92
C GLU A 164 32.98 -1.46 -2.09
N SER A 165 33.07 -1.59 -0.76
CA SER A 165 31.97 -1.27 0.14
C SER A 165 31.53 0.20 0.03
N GLN A 166 32.49 1.13 -0.06
CA GLN A 166 32.19 2.55 -0.18
C GLN A 166 31.56 2.90 -1.53
N ARG A 167 32.05 2.31 -2.64
CA ARG A 167 31.44 2.46 -3.97
C ARG A 167 30.01 1.95 -3.98
N LEU A 168 29.76 0.81 -3.34
CA LEU A 168 28.42 0.24 -3.25
C LEU A 168 27.49 1.17 -2.46
N ALA A 169 27.94 1.72 -1.32
CA ALA A 169 27.19 2.70 -0.54
C ALA A 169 26.86 3.97 -1.35
N SER A 170 27.83 4.52 -2.10
CA SER A 170 27.59 5.69 -2.96
C SER A 170 26.56 5.39 -4.06
N SER A 171 26.65 4.24 -4.71
CA SER A 171 25.66 3.82 -5.72
C SER A 171 24.26 3.70 -5.13
N TYR A 172 24.11 3.18 -3.91
CA TYR A 172 22.82 3.13 -3.23
C TYR A 172 22.28 4.52 -2.88
N ALA A 173 23.13 5.45 -2.45
CA ALA A 173 22.73 6.83 -2.18
C ALA A 173 22.21 7.52 -3.45
N GLU A 174 22.90 7.35 -4.58
CA GLU A 174 22.45 7.87 -5.88
C GLU A 174 21.10 7.30 -6.32
N GLU A 175 20.89 5.99 -6.14
CA GLU A 175 19.63 5.34 -6.52
C GLU A 175 18.48 5.74 -5.58
N LYS A 176 18.76 5.96 -4.28
CA LYS A 176 17.80 6.52 -3.32
C LYS A 176 17.33 7.90 -3.75
N ASP A 177 18.26 8.81 -4.03
CA ASP A 177 17.96 10.16 -4.53
C ASP A 177 17.11 10.12 -5.80
N ARG A 178 17.44 9.20 -6.71
CA ARG A 178 16.70 9.01 -7.96
C ARG A 178 15.26 8.56 -7.71
N LEU A 179 15.06 7.63 -6.79
CA LEU A 179 13.72 7.14 -6.42
C LEU A 179 12.91 8.23 -5.72
N GLU A 180 13.52 9.00 -4.81
CA GLU A 180 12.86 10.11 -4.12
C GLU A 180 12.35 11.17 -5.09
N ARG A 181 13.17 11.57 -6.08
CA ARG A 181 12.73 12.50 -7.14
C ARG A 181 11.54 11.94 -7.91
N ARG A 182 11.61 10.66 -8.29
CA ARG A 182 10.52 10.00 -9.02
C ARG A 182 9.24 9.91 -8.19
N MET A 183 9.34 9.68 -6.89
CA MET A 183 8.18 9.69 -5.99
C MET A 183 7.57 11.09 -5.89
N GLN A 184 8.38 12.14 -5.76
CA GLN A 184 7.89 13.53 -5.75
C GLN A 184 7.16 13.90 -7.05
N ASP A 185 7.69 13.49 -8.20
CA ASP A 185 7.03 13.70 -9.49
C ASP A 185 5.68 12.97 -9.59
N LEU A 186 5.63 11.72 -9.11
CA LEU A 186 4.39 10.93 -9.06
C LEU A 186 3.35 11.53 -8.10
N GLU A 187 3.78 12.03 -6.95
CA GLU A 187 2.90 12.72 -6.01
C GLU A 187 2.36 14.03 -6.58
N ALA A 188 3.21 14.82 -7.25
CA ALA A 188 2.80 16.06 -7.89
C ALA A 188 1.78 15.82 -9.01
N THR A 189 2.03 14.82 -9.86
CA THR A 189 1.11 14.44 -10.94
C THR A 189 -0.21 13.91 -10.38
N SER A 190 -0.18 13.04 -9.38
CA SER A 190 -1.39 12.54 -8.70
C SER A 190 -2.21 13.66 -8.05
N ARG A 191 -1.56 14.62 -7.37
CA ARG A 191 -2.26 15.79 -6.81
C ARG A 191 -2.97 16.61 -7.88
N LEU A 192 -2.31 16.87 -9.01
CA LEU A 192 -2.91 17.59 -10.14
C LEU A 192 -4.12 16.82 -10.72
N GLU A 193 -4.04 15.50 -10.81
CA GLU A 193 -5.15 14.67 -11.28
C GLU A 193 -6.34 14.72 -10.31
N ILE A 194 -6.10 14.61 -9.00
CA ILE A 194 -7.15 14.72 -7.98
C ILE A 194 -7.83 16.10 -8.04
N GLU A 195 -7.06 17.18 -8.17
CA GLU A 195 -7.62 18.53 -8.31
C GLU A 195 -8.44 18.68 -9.59
N ARG A 196 -7.97 18.14 -10.72
CA ARG A 196 -8.73 18.13 -11.99
C ARG A 196 -10.04 17.37 -11.85
N GLN A 197 -10.01 16.18 -11.28
CA GLN A 197 -11.20 15.37 -11.05
C GLN A 197 -12.18 16.07 -10.11
N ALA A 198 -11.70 16.70 -9.04
CA ALA A 198 -12.53 17.48 -8.12
C ALA A 198 -13.18 18.69 -8.81
N ALA A 199 -12.43 19.41 -9.66
CA ALA A 199 -12.95 20.54 -10.42
C ALA A 199 -14.02 20.11 -11.45
N GLU A 200 -13.81 19.00 -12.14
CA GLU A 200 -14.81 18.43 -13.05
C GLU A 200 -16.06 17.97 -12.32
N HIS A 201 -15.89 17.28 -11.19
CA HIS A 201 -17.02 16.84 -10.37
C HIS A 201 -17.83 18.04 -9.86
N LYS A 202 -17.15 19.11 -9.40
CA LYS A 202 -17.80 20.36 -8.98
C LYS A 202 -18.62 20.98 -10.12
N ARG A 203 -18.06 21.08 -11.33
CA ARG A 203 -18.79 21.61 -12.50
C ARG A 203 -20.05 20.80 -12.81
N ARG A 204 -19.98 19.46 -12.73
CA ARG A 204 -21.17 18.61 -12.93
C ARG A 204 -22.24 18.85 -11.87
N VAL A 205 -21.83 19.00 -10.61
CA VAL A 205 -22.77 19.31 -9.51
C VAL A 205 -23.42 20.68 -9.72
N ASP A 206 -22.64 21.70 -10.08
CA ASP A 206 -23.15 23.05 -10.35
C ASP A 206 -24.14 23.04 -11.51
N GLU A 207 -23.86 22.30 -12.58
CA GLU A 207 -24.76 22.17 -13.75
C GLU A 207 -26.09 21.48 -13.39
N VAL A 208 -26.05 20.45 -12.54
CA VAL A 208 -27.25 19.76 -12.04
C VAL A 208 -28.06 20.70 -11.14
N ASN A 209 -27.41 21.45 -10.24
CA ASN A 209 -28.07 22.41 -9.37
C ASN A 209 -28.74 23.54 -10.17
N ASP A 210 -28.07 24.06 -11.20
CA ASP A 210 -28.65 25.08 -12.08
C ASP A 210 -29.87 24.56 -12.84
N LYS A 211 -29.83 23.32 -13.34
CA LYS A 211 -31.01 22.68 -13.96
C LYS A 211 -32.15 22.55 -12.96
N LEU A 212 -31.87 22.09 -11.74
CA LEU A 212 -32.88 21.95 -10.69
C LEU A 212 -33.53 23.30 -10.35
N ARG A 213 -32.73 24.37 -10.22
CA ARG A 213 -33.25 25.72 -9.96
C ARG A 213 -34.19 26.18 -11.08
N ARG A 214 -33.80 26.00 -12.35
CA ARG A 214 -34.64 26.37 -13.50
C ARG A 214 -35.96 25.59 -13.53
N THR A 215 -35.94 24.29 -13.22
CA THR A 215 -37.16 23.48 -13.14
C THR A 215 -38.06 23.95 -11.99
N GLN A 216 -37.50 24.22 -10.81
CA GLN A 216 -38.28 24.76 -9.68
C GLN A 216 -38.90 26.11 -10.00
N GLU A 217 -38.17 27.01 -10.66
CA GLU A 217 -38.69 28.30 -11.11
C GLU A 217 -39.83 28.11 -12.12
N ALA A 218 -39.67 27.24 -13.13
CA ALA A 218 -40.71 26.93 -14.11
C ALA A 218 -41.97 26.33 -13.45
N ASP A 219 -41.81 25.34 -12.58
CA ASP A 219 -42.90 24.70 -11.83
C ASP A 219 -43.64 25.71 -10.94
N SER A 220 -42.91 26.66 -10.34
CA SER A 220 -43.51 27.72 -9.51
C SER A 220 -44.37 28.68 -10.33
N VAL A 221 -43.92 29.05 -11.53
CA VAL A 221 -44.67 29.90 -12.46
C VAL A 221 -45.91 29.17 -12.95
N GLU A 222 -45.78 27.89 -13.32
CA GLU A 222 -46.91 27.08 -13.76
C GLU A 222 -47.98 26.93 -12.66
N ARG A 223 -47.56 26.65 -11.41
CA ARG A 223 -48.47 26.62 -10.26
C ARG A 223 -49.20 27.95 -10.02
N MET A 224 -48.49 29.08 -10.17
CA MET A 224 -49.09 30.40 -10.01
C MET A 224 -50.16 30.66 -11.08
N GLN A 225 -49.89 30.30 -12.34
CA GLN A 225 -50.86 30.42 -13.43
C GLN A 225 -52.08 29.51 -13.23
N LEU A 226 -51.86 28.26 -12.78
CA LEU A 226 -52.93 27.31 -12.51
C LEU A 226 -53.84 27.82 -11.38
N ASN A 227 -53.28 28.32 -10.28
CA ASN A 227 -54.03 28.91 -9.17
C ASN A 227 -54.87 30.11 -9.61
N ALA A 228 -54.30 31.03 -10.40
CA ALA A 228 -55.04 32.16 -10.94
C ALA A 228 -56.20 31.73 -11.86
N THR A 229 -56.04 30.61 -12.57
CA THR A 229 -57.10 30.05 -13.42
C THR A 229 -58.20 29.41 -12.59
N VAL A 230 -57.84 28.68 -11.54
CA VAL A 230 -58.79 28.11 -10.57
C VAL A 230 -59.60 29.22 -9.90
N GLU A 231 -58.96 30.30 -9.45
CA GLU A 231 -59.66 31.45 -8.85
C GLU A 231 -60.66 32.08 -9.82
N ARG A 232 -60.29 32.28 -11.09
CA ARG A 232 -61.22 32.80 -12.11
C ARG A 232 -62.40 31.86 -12.34
N LEU A 233 -62.16 30.55 -12.43
CA LEU A 233 -63.24 29.56 -12.60
C LEU A 233 -64.18 29.55 -11.39
N GLN A 234 -63.65 29.68 -10.18
CA GLN A 234 -64.46 29.79 -8.96
C GLN A 234 -65.30 31.08 -8.96
N GLN A 235 -64.74 32.21 -9.38
CA GLN A 235 -65.49 33.46 -9.52
C GLN A 235 -66.61 33.34 -10.56
N GLN A 236 -66.32 32.76 -11.73
CA GLN A 236 -67.33 32.50 -12.76
C GLN A 236 -68.43 31.56 -12.27
N TYR A 237 -68.06 30.50 -11.53
CA TYR A 237 -69.04 29.59 -10.93
C TYR A 237 -69.90 30.31 -9.88
N ALA A 238 -69.30 31.13 -9.01
CA ALA A 238 -70.03 31.93 -8.02
C ALA A 238 -70.98 32.95 -8.68
N GLU A 239 -70.57 33.59 -9.77
CA GLU A 239 -71.40 34.50 -10.56
C GLU A 239 -72.55 33.79 -11.29
N ALA A 240 -72.28 32.62 -11.86
CA ALA A 240 -73.30 31.76 -12.48
C ALA A 240 -74.33 31.27 -11.43
N THR A 241 -73.87 30.90 -10.24
CA THR A 241 -74.73 30.48 -9.12
C THR A 241 -75.57 31.66 -8.59
N ARG A 242 -75.02 32.88 -8.56
CA ARG A 242 -75.77 34.12 -8.26
C ARG A 242 -76.79 34.47 -9.34
N ARG A 243 -76.49 34.21 -10.63
CA ARG A 243 -77.44 34.43 -11.74
C ARG A 243 -78.56 33.38 -11.79
N GLN A 244 -78.28 32.14 -11.39
CA GLN A 244 -79.32 31.11 -11.16
C GLN A 244 -80.15 31.38 -9.90
N SER A 245 -79.62 32.12 -8.92
CA SER A 245 -80.39 32.69 -7.80
C SER A 245 -81.06 34.02 -8.17
N ARG A 246 -81.76 34.07 -9.31
CA ARG A 246 -82.94 34.94 -9.44
C ARG A 246 -84.13 34.15 -8.92
N PRO A 247 -84.97 34.68 -8.02
CA PRO A 247 -86.16 33.96 -7.59
C PRO A 247 -87.06 33.80 -8.83
N GLY A 248 -87.11 32.58 -9.36
CA GLY A 248 -88.21 32.18 -10.22
C GLY A 248 -89.50 32.25 -9.42
N ILE A 249 -90.59 32.58 -10.10
CA ILE A 249 -91.96 32.84 -9.59
C ILE A 249 -92.58 31.64 -8.81
N PHE A 250 -91.81 30.60 -8.47
CA PHE A 250 -92.23 29.43 -7.71
C PHE A 250 -91.67 29.35 -6.27
N SER A 251 -91.26 30.47 -5.67
CA SER A 251 -90.95 30.51 -4.22
C SER A 251 -92.15 30.83 -3.31
N SER A 252 -93.38 30.88 -3.86
CA SER A 252 -94.60 31.21 -3.11
C SER A 252 -95.50 30.02 -2.74
N ILE A 253 -95.10 28.77 -2.97
CA ILE A 253 -95.85 27.58 -2.49
C ILE A 253 -94.87 26.59 -1.86
N GLY A 254 -94.39 26.91 -0.66
CA GLY A 254 -93.50 26.02 0.09
C GLY A 254 -93.33 26.38 1.56
N GLY A 255 -94.23 27.21 2.12
CA GLY A 255 -94.15 27.70 3.50
C GLY A 255 -95.51 27.71 4.20
N LEU A 256 -96.33 26.67 3.99
CA LEU A 256 -97.63 26.50 4.64
C LEU A 256 -97.88 25.09 5.21
N LEU A 257 -96.83 24.33 5.51
CA LEU A 257 -96.92 23.04 6.21
C LEU A 257 -95.76 22.87 7.19
N ASP A 258 -95.61 23.80 8.14
CA ASP A 258 -94.79 23.56 9.33
C ASP A 258 -95.43 24.18 10.58
N SER A 259 -96.74 23.97 10.71
CA SER A 259 -97.48 24.20 11.94
C SER A 259 -98.55 23.12 12.15
N ILE A 260 -98.15 21.84 12.19
CA ILE A 260 -98.78 20.72 12.93
C ILE A 260 -97.65 19.69 13.20
N LEU A 261 -97.09 19.74 14.42
CA LEU A 261 -96.58 18.68 15.31
C LEU A 261 -95.84 17.43 14.76
N PRO A 262 -94.86 16.85 15.50
CA PRO A 262 -93.95 17.40 16.51
C PRO A 262 -92.47 17.30 16.07
N PHE A 263 -91.69 18.27 16.56
CA PHE A 263 -90.30 18.57 16.17
C PHE A 263 -89.27 17.51 16.53
#